data_AF-A0A522UTQ6-F1
#
_entry.id   AF-A0A522UTQ6-F1
#
_cell.length_a   1.000
_cell.length_b   1.000
_cell.length_c   1.000
_cell.angle_alpha   90.00
_cell.angle_beta   90.00
_cell.angle_gamma   90.00
#
_symmetry.space_group_name_H-M   'P 1'
#
loop_
_entity.id
_entity.type
_entity.pdbx_description
1 polymer ?
#
loop_
_entity_poly.entity_id
_entity_poly.type
_entity_poly.pdbx_seq_one_letter_code
_entity_poly.pdbx_strand_id
1 'polypeptide(L)'
;MSSEASQAKPIGVGLVANEGSTLSVQIGLGKFVSPMDIYVAYSIPDDPDKIYILNPDYSVTPYALSDVLQAMSENHLPAGVEAWKQGTTGLIDEIIMKNIPVSEITQGTYAYYLLASPAGALDRYYLWGTATEVEGDTLDKEQQQMPEPFGRLEYFNEAGAYPAVSSEASKAKPIGVGTVADGGSRVSIQIGLGKFVNPMDIYVAYSIPDDPDRVYIMNADHSVTPYALSDVLQAMSENHFPAGVEAWKQGSTGMINEIILKNIPVSEINQGTYAYYLLASPAGALDRYYLWGTEFDAEGGSGNSAMQLTPAAEVMDGIALYNANCSICHGGFNSSSKAQRNVEQIQSAIANVGMMKGLGNLRGQQIAAIAGSLATIVPPPSPTPPVPTPPVPTPPPTTITTTNGRILYETLCVGCHGPLAKSAKAGATAARIQNAINSNAGGMGMASISGLTAVQVNAIANALAAVTPPPPPATNDGATLYANSCQSCHGPLATSTKKGRTAAQIQASINSVGAMNSLMNLTAAQVSAIAGVLATTTPPPPPPVVTDGATLYTSNCSGCHGPLATSSKRGRTA
;
A
#
# COMPACT_ATOMS: atom_id res chain seq x y z
N MET A 1 -12.16 18.22 12.23
CA MET A 1 -12.31 19.06 11.01
C MET A 1 -11.34 20.23 11.11
N SER A 2 -10.66 20.60 10.01
CA SER A 2 -9.80 21.79 9.99
C SER A 2 -10.62 23.07 10.13
N SER A 3 -10.09 24.08 10.82
CA SER A 3 -10.65 25.43 10.87
C SER A 3 -10.41 26.22 9.59
N GLU A 4 -9.46 25.78 8.75
CA GLU A 4 -9.25 26.33 7.41
C GLU A 4 -10.15 25.62 6.40
N ALA A 5 -11.05 26.37 5.77
CA ALA A 5 -12.00 25.83 4.80
C ALA A 5 -11.32 25.09 3.62
N SER A 6 -10.14 25.54 3.19
CA SER A 6 -9.34 24.90 2.13
C SER A 6 -8.77 23.54 2.52
N GLN A 7 -8.64 23.26 3.82
CA GLN A 7 -8.16 21.99 4.35
C GLN A 7 -9.30 21.08 4.84
N ALA A 8 -10.53 21.60 4.91
CA ALA A 8 -11.69 20.82 5.32
C ALA A 8 -12.04 19.78 4.24
N LYS A 9 -12.38 18.57 4.68
CA LYS A 9 -12.92 17.48 3.85
C LYS A 9 -14.34 17.16 4.32
N PRO A 10 -15.33 18.00 4.00
CA PRO A 10 -16.64 17.93 4.64
C PRO A 10 -17.56 16.85 4.03
N ILE A 11 -17.16 16.20 2.94
CA ILE A 11 -17.93 15.15 2.28
C ILE A 11 -17.23 13.81 2.52
N GLY A 12 -17.82 12.97 3.36
CA GLY A 12 -17.43 11.57 3.53
C GLY A 12 -18.27 10.69 2.61
N VAL A 13 -17.62 9.98 1.68
CA VAL A 13 -18.23 8.90 0.89
C VAL A 13 -17.81 7.60 1.55
N GLY A 14 -18.78 6.85 2.09
CA GLY A 14 -18.62 5.72 2.99
C GLY A 14 -17.91 4.51 2.37
N LEU A 15 -18.42 3.30 2.64
CA LEU A 15 -17.68 2.06 2.34
C LEU A 15 -17.26 1.94 0.86
N VAL A 16 -18.05 2.46 -0.07
CA VAL A 16 -17.74 2.49 -1.51
C VAL A 16 -16.36 3.07 -1.84
N ALA A 17 -15.87 4.07 -1.09
CA ALA A 17 -14.54 4.63 -1.34
C ALA A 17 -13.39 3.64 -1.06
N ASN A 18 -13.68 2.53 -0.37
CA ASN A 18 -12.76 1.45 -0.04
C ASN A 18 -13.29 0.09 -0.52
N GLU A 19 -13.86 0.01 -1.73
CA GLU A 19 -14.40 -1.21 -2.36
C GLU A 19 -15.59 -1.85 -1.61
N GLY A 20 -16.25 -1.10 -0.72
CA GLY A 20 -17.38 -1.59 0.05
C GLY A 20 -18.68 -1.70 -0.74
N SER A 21 -19.56 -2.61 -0.31
CA SER A 21 -20.82 -2.95 -0.99
C SER A 21 -21.98 -1.96 -0.78
N THR A 22 -21.75 -0.86 -0.06
CA THR A 22 -22.78 0.16 0.15
C THR A 22 -22.22 1.57 0.02
N LEU A 23 -22.95 2.43 -0.66
CA LEU A 23 -22.73 3.86 -0.72
C LEU A 23 -23.42 4.54 0.47
N SER A 24 -22.64 5.28 1.25
CA SER A 24 -23.14 6.25 2.21
C SER A 24 -22.51 7.59 1.92
N VAL A 25 -23.21 8.70 2.18
CA VAL A 25 -22.69 10.05 2.04
C VAL A 25 -22.99 10.79 3.33
N GLN A 26 -21.94 11.30 3.96
CA GLN A 26 -22.01 12.06 5.20
C GLN A 26 -21.44 13.46 4.99
N ILE A 27 -22.16 14.46 5.51
CA ILE A 27 -21.74 15.85 5.50
C ILE A 27 -21.32 16.24 6.92
N GLY A 28 -20.05 16.62 7.04
CA GLY A 28 -19.44 17.12 8.25
C GLY A 28 -18.96 18.56 8.09
N LEU A 29 -19.61 19.52 8.74
CA LEU A 29 -19.16 20.92 8.82
C LEU A 29 -18.98 21.40 10.27
N GLY A 30 -17.96 22.23 10.47
CA GLY A 30 -17.71 22.93 11.72
C GLY A 30 -18.77 24.00 12.01
N LYS A 31 -18.67 24.66 13.17
CA LYS A 31 -19.55 25.79 13.51
C LYS A 31 -19.21 26.99 12.63
N PHE A 32 -20.22 27.72 12.20
CA PHE A 32 -20.03 28.98 11.49
C PHE A 32 -20.18 30.16 12.44
N VAL A 33 -19.33 31.18 12.27
CA VAL A 33 -19.39 32.43 13.06
C VAL A 33 -20.55 33.35 12.62
N SER A 34 -21.16 33.06 11.47
CA SER A 34 -22.32 33.76 10.91
C SER A 34 -23.27 32.75 10.26
N PRO A 35 -24.56 33.07 10.09
CA PRO A 35 -25.52 32.21 9.40
C PRO A 35 -25.08 31.87 7.97
N MET A 36 -25.12 30.59 7.61
CA MET A 36 -24.77 30.07 6.28
C MET A 36 -25.93 29.28 5.67
N ASP A 37 -26.06 29.34 4.36
CA ASP A 37 -26.89 28.46 3.55
C ASP A 37 -26.03 27.32 2.99
N ILE A 38 -26.49 26.08 3.17
CA ILE A 38 -25.78 24.87 2.77
C ILE A 38 -26.57 24.15 1.68
N TYR A 39 -25.89 23.84 0.58
CA TYR A 39 -26.45 23.12 -0.56
C TYR A 39 -25.61 21.87 -0.80
N VAL A 40 -26.30 20.74 -1.02
CA VAL A 40 -25.65 19.48 -1.38
C VAL A 40 -26.13 19.07 -2.76
N ALA A 41 -25.19 18.68 -3.60
CA ALA A 41 -25.50 18.23 -4.94
C ALA A 41 -24.64 17.02 -5.31
N TYR A 42 -25.09 16.22 -6.25
CA TYR A 42 -24.29 15.12 -6.80
C TYR A 42 -24.60 14.90 -8.28
N SER A 43 -23.67 14.30 -9.00
CA SER A 43 -23.86 13.81 -10.37
C SER A 43 -23.79 12.29 -10.36
N ILE A 44 -24.51 11.67 -11.28
CA ILE A 44 -24.56 10.21 -11.43
C ILE A 44 -24.01 9.81 -12.81
N PRO A 45 -23.45 8.60 -12.95
CA PRO A 45 -22.83 8.16 -14.21
C PRO A 45 -23.77 8.15 -15.42
N ASP A 46 -25.03 7.81 -15.19
CA ASP A 46 -26.04 7.64 -16.26
C ASP A 46 -26.55 8.95 -16.86
N ASP A 47 -26.37 10.05 -16.15
CA ASP A 47 -26.90 11.35 -16.55
C ASP A 47 -25.86 12.45 -16.24
N PRO A 48 -24.69 12.41 -16.90
CA PRO A 48 -23.56 13.28 -16.58
C PRO A 48 -23.84 14.76 -16.88
N ASP A 49 -24.85 15.05 -17.70
CA ASP A 49 -25.28 16.40 -18.05
C ASP A 49 -26.23 17.00 -17.00
N LYS A 50 -26.58 16.25 -15.95
CA LYS A 50 -27.41 16.74 -14.84
C LYS A 50 -26.69 16.69 -13.51
N ILE A 51 -27.10 17.62 -12.65
CA ILE A 51 -26.75 17.64 -11.24
C ILE A 51 -28.03 17.53 -10.41
N TYR A 52 -27.97 16.68 -9.40
CA TYR A 52 -29.06 16.32 -8.51
C TYR A 52 -28.88 17.07 -7.20
N ILE A 53 -29.75 18.05 -6.93
CA ILE A 53 -29.64 18.91 -5.74
C ILE A 53 -30.60 18.43 -4.64
N LEU A 54 -30.07 18.28 -3.42
CA LEU A 54 -30.82 17.85 -2.24
C LEU A 54 -31.64 19.01 -1.67
N ASN A 55 -32.96 18.81 -1.55
CA ASN A 55 -33.89 19.76 -0.96
C ASN A 55 -33.95 19.61 0.58
N PRO A 56 -34.53 20.59 1.32
CA PRO A 56 -34.64 20.52 2.79
C PRO A 56 -35.36 19.28 3.34
N ASP A 57 -36.27 18.69 2.55
CA ASP A 57 -37.04 17.49 2.90
C ASP A 57 -36.34 16.17 2.48
N TYR A 58 -35.07 16.25 2.07
CA TYR A 58 -34.26 15.16 1.52
C TYR A 58 -34.75 14.60 0.17
N SER A 59 -35.76 15.22 -0.45
CA SER A 59 -36.03 14.96 -1.86
C SER A 59 -34.90 15.53 -2.73
N VAL A 60 -34.83 15.07 -3.98
CA VAL A 60 -33.76 15.44 -4.90
C VAL A 60 -34.38 15.96 -6.19
N THR A 61 -33.96 17.15 -6.62
CA THR A 61 -34.41 17.75 -7.88
C THR A 61 -33.26 17.76 -8.89
N PRO A 62 -33.45 17.20 -10.09
CA PRO A 62 -32.44 17.25 -11.15
C PRO A 62 -32.46 18.61 -11.87
N TYR A 63 -31.27 19.16 -12.14
CA TYR A 63 -31.06 20.36 -12.93
C TYR A 63 -30.03 20.07 -14.02
N ALA A 64 -30.15 20.72 -15.18
CA ALA A 64 -29.09 20.65 -16.18
C ALA A 64 -27.81 21.29 -15.63
N LEU A 65 -26.66 20.62 -15.79
CA LEU A 65 -25.38 21.10 -15.30
C LEU A 65 -25.03 22.46 -15.94
N SER A 66 -25.35 22.65 -17.23
CA SER A 66 -25.15 23.93 -17.92
C SER A 66 -25.93 25.07 -17.29
N ASP A 67 -27.19 24.85 -16.89
CA ASP A 67 -28.04 25.87 -16.29
C ASP A 67 -27.54 26.26 -14.90
N VAL A 68 -27.06 25.28 -14.12
CA VAL A 68 -26.48 25.53 -12.79
C VAL A 68 -25.17 26.32 -12.91
N LEU A 69 -24.29 25.94 -13.84
CA LEU A 69 -23.04 26.67 -14.08
C LEU A 69 -23.29 28.09 -14.58
N GLN A 70 -24.27 28.28 -15.47
CA GLN A 70 -24.67 29.61 -15.95
C GLN A 70 -25.19 30.47 -14.80
N ALA A 71 -26.13 29.96 -14.00
CA ALA A 71 -26.69 30.67 -12.86
C ALA A 71 -25.60 31.06 -11.84
N MET A 72 -24.69 30.13 -11.52
CA MET A 72 -23.58 30.41 -10.61
C MET A 72 -22.64 31.49 -11.14
N SER A 73 -22.40 31.54 -12.46
CA SER A 73 -21.60 32.61 -13.08
C SER A 73 -22.24 34.00 -12.94
N GLU A 74 -23.56 34.04 -12.76
CA GLU A 74 -24.37 35.23 -12.53
C GLU A 74 -24.62 35.49 -11.02
N ASN A 75 -23.94 34.75 -10.14
CA ASN A 75 -24.06 34.81 -8.67
C ASN A 75 -25.47 34.50 -8.14
N HIS A 76 -26.20 33.59 -8.80
CA HIS A 76 -27.45 33.04 -8.29
C HIS A 76 -27.52 31.52 -8.51
N LEU A 77 -28.57 30.87 -8.01
CA LEU A 77 -28.87 29.47 -8.31
C LEU A 77 -30.06 29.40 -9.28
N PRO A 78 -30.26 28.27 -9.99
CA PRO A 78 -31.47 28.07 -10.78
C PRO A 78 -32.75 28.25 -9.95
N ALA A 79 -33.82 28.67 -10.60
CA ALA A 79 -35.11 28.83 -9.94
C ALA A 79 -35.59 27.49 -9.34
N GLY A 80 -36.04 27.51 -8.08
CA GLY A 80 -36.50 26.33 -7.35
C GLY A 80 -35.42 25.62 -6.54
N VAL A 81 -34.15 26.04 -6.63
CA VAL A 81 -33.11 25.55 -5.71
C VAL A 81 -33.24 26.22 -4.35
N GLU A 82 -33.42 25.41 -3.31
CA GLU A 82 -33.44 25.85 -1.92
C GLU A 82 -32.23 25.28 -1.16
N ALA A 83 -31.78 25.99 -0.12
CA ALA A 83 -30.71 25.50 0.74
C ALA A 83 -31.20 24.31 1.57
N TRP A 84 -30.51 23.17 1.51
CA TRP A 84 -30.79 22.02 2.36
C TRP A 84 -30.79 22.39 3.85
N LYS A 85 -29.88 23.28 4.27
CA LYS A 85 -29.91 23.94 5.58
C LYS A 85 -29.79 25.45 5.37
N GLN A 86 -30.81 26.21 5.76
CA GLN A 86 -30.83 27.67 5.63
C GLN A 86 -30.38 28.35 6.94
N GLY A 87 -29.55 29.37 6.85
CA GLY A 87 -29.17 30.23 7.98
C GLY A 87 -28.52 29.51 9.17
N THR A 88 -27.83 28.39 8.94
CA THR A 88 -27.25 27.57 10.02
C THR A 88 -25.92 28.14 10.53
N THR A 89 -25.70 28.05 11.83
CA THR A 89 -24.43 28.36 12.52
C THR A 89 -23.86 27.15 13.28
N GLY A 90 -24.67 26.10 13.43
CA GLY A 90 -24.33 24.91 14.20
C GLY A 90 -23.35 23.98 13.51
N LEU A 91 -22.85 22.99 14.27
CA LEU A 91 -22.15 21.85 13.69
C LEU A 91 -23.13 21.08 12.80
N ILE A 92 -22.65 20.60 11.66
CA ILE A 92 -23.39 19.67 10.79
C ILE A 92 -22.62 18.37 10.79
N ASP A 93 -23.32 17.28 11.11
CA ASP A 93 -22.78 15.93 11.13
C ASP A 93 -23.92 14.97 10.79
N GLU A 94 -24.26 14.92 9.50
CA GLU A 94 -25.47 14.25 9.02
C GLU A 94 -25.16 13.32 7.85
N ILE A 95 -25.71 12.11 7.93
CA ILE A 95 -25.68 11.14 6.83
C ILE A 95 -26.88 11.43 5.93
N ILE A 96 -26.63 11.89 4.71
CA ILE A 96 -27.67 12.26 3.73
C ILE A 96 -28.04 11.10 2.79
N MET A 97 -27.13 10.14 2.62
CA MET A 97 -27.38 8.87 1.94
C MET A 97 -26.83 7.76 2.83
N LYS A 98 -27.64 6.77 3.17
CA LYS A 98 -27.25 5.75 4.14
C LYS A 98 -27.39 4.36 3.54
N ASN A 99 -26.27 3.64 3.47
CA ASN A 99 -26.21 2.22 3.17
C ASN A 99 -26.93 1.83 1.88
N ILE A 100 -26.86 2.66 0.84
CA ILE A 100 -27.45 2.36 -0.46
C ILE A 100 -26.63 1.21 -1.06
N PRO A 101 -27.20 0.03 -1.31
CA PRO A 101 -26.44 -1.08 -1.89
C PRO A 101 -25.89 -0.69 -3.26
N VAL A 102 -24.59 -0.92 -3.51
CA VAL A 102 -24.00 -0.60 -4.83
C VAL A 102 -24.68 -1.34 -5.97
N SER A 103 -25.28 -2.50 -5.67
CA SER A 103 -26.07 -3.29 -6.62
C SER A 103 -27.40 -2.65 -7.03
N GLU A 104 -27.86 -1.63 -6.31
CA GLU A 104 -29.12 -0.91 -6.57
C GLU A 104 -28.90 0.43 -7.30
N ILE A 105 -27.64 0.82 -7.50
CA ILE A 105 -27.28 2.05 -8.21
C ILE A 105 -26.45 1.71 -9.45
N THR A 106 -26.39 2.64 -10.38
CA THR A 106 -25.64 2.43 -11.60
C THR A 106 -24.13 2.50 -11.35
N GLN A 107 -23.38 1.81 -12.18
CA GLN A 107 -21.95 1.73 -12.09
C GLN A 107 -21.31 2.97 -12.72
N GLY A 108 -20.16 3.38 -12.20
CA GLY A 108 -19.37 4.50 -12.71
C GLY A 108 -19.06 5.54 -11.64
N THR A 109 -18.56 6.70 -12.08
CA THR A 109 -18.14 7.77 -11.18
C THR A 109 -19.31 8.63 -10.70
N TYR A 110 -19.52 8.66 -9.39
CA TYR A 110 -20.38 9.63 -8.72
C TYR A 110 -19.53 10.78 -8.20
N ALA A 111 -19.88 12.02 -8.55
CA ALA A 111 -19.26 13.21 -7.96
C ALA A 111 -20.24 13.93 -7.02
N TYR A 112 -19.77 14.30 -5.84
CA TYR A 112 -20.53 14.99 -4.80
C TYR A 112 -19.96 16.39 -4.59
N TYR A 113 -20.86 17.35 -4.44
CA TYR A 113 -20.55 18.76 -4.27
C TYR A 113 -21.25 19.29 -3.02
N LEU A 114 -20.54 20.09 -2.25
CA LEU A 114 -21.06 20.81 -1.08
C LEU A 114 -20.74 22.28 -1.25
N LEU A 115 -21.78 23.12 -1.27
CA LEU A 115 -21.65 24.56 -1.33
C LEU A 115 -22.13 25.16 -0.01
N ALA A 116 -21.31 26.03 0.59
CA ALA A 116 -21.68 26.82 1.76
C ALA A 116 -21.50 28.31 1.46
N SER A 117 -22.56 29.09 1.57
CA SER A 117 -22.55 30.55 1.34
C SER A 117 -23.13 31.30 2.54
N PRO A 118 -22.82 32.59 2.75
CA PRO A 118 -23.54 33.40 3.73
C PRO A 118 -25.05 33.38 3.44
N ALA A 119 -25.87 33.39 4.49
CA ALA A 119 -27.31 33.30 4.33
C ALA A 119 -27.86 34.39 3.41
N GLY A 120 -28.55 33.98 2.33
CA GLY A 120 -29.13 34.88 1.32
C GLY A 120 -28.13 35.54 0.35
N ALA A 121 -26.84 35.15 0.37
CA ALA A 121 -25.83 35.71 -0.53
C ALA A 121 -24.95 34.60 -1.14
N LEU A 122 -24.89 34.55 -2.47
CA LEU A 122 -24.07 33.59 -3.24
C LEU A 122 -22.83 34.23 -3.89
N ASP A 123 -22.59 35.52 -3.64
CA ASP A 123 -21.43 36.27 -4.15
C ASP A 123 -20.10 35.78 -3.56
N ARG A 124 -20.16 35.06 -2.43
CA ARG A 124 -19.03 34.43 -1.77
C ARG A 124 -19.47 33.07 -1.25
N TYR A 125 -18.73 32.03 -1.61
CA TYR A 125 -19.04 30.69 -1.14
C TYR A 125 -17.76 29.85 -1.00
N TYR A 126 -17.88 28.79 -0.23
CA TYR A 126 -16.97 27.66 -0.27
C TYR A 126 -17.63 26.55 -1.08
N LEU A 127 -16.85 25.89 -1.93
CA LEU A 127 -17.28 24.74 -2.71
C LEU A 127 -16.28 23.61 -2.51
N TRP A 128 -16.76 22.49 -2.02
CA TRP A 128 -16.00 21.25 -1.93
C TRP A 128 -16.55 20.24 -2.92
N GLY A 129 -15.66 19.45 -3.50
CA GLY A 129 -16.00 18.35 -4.41
C GLY A 129 -15.24 17.09 -4.04
N THR A 130 -15.88 15.94 -4.13
CA THR A 130 -15.24 14.63 -4.09
C THR A 130 -15.89 13.72 -5.12
N ALA A 131 -15.19 12.67 -5.54
CA ALA A 131 -15.74 11.68 -6.44
C ALA A 131 -15.41 10.28 -5.94
N THR A 132 -16.29 9.34 -6.23
CA THR A 132 -16.08 7.93 -5.95
C THR A 132 -16.52 7.10 -7.14
N GLU A 133 -15.78 6.05 -7.45
CA GLU A 133 -16.11 5.11 -8.50
C GLU A 133 -16.90 3.96 -7.90
N VAL A 134 -18.13 3.78 -8.36
CA VAL A 134 -18.94 2.60 -8.05
C VAL A 134 -18.63 1.58 -9.12
N GLU A 135 -17.67 0.71 -8.85
CA GLU A 135 -17.32 -0.33 -9.80
C GLU A 135 -18.45 -1.35 -9.94
N GLY A 136 -18.63 -1.77 -11.17
CA GLY A 136 -19.55 -2.82 -11.50
C GLY A 136 -19.08 -4.17 -11.07
N ASP A 137 -19.79 -4.74 -10.10
CA ASP A 137 -19.58 -6.10 -9.66
C ASP A 137 -20.02 -7.08 -10.76
N THR A 138 -19.16 -7.28 -11.77
CA THR A 138 -19.19 -8.46 -12.64
C THR A 138 -18.52 -9.67 -11.96
N LEU A 139 -18.02 -9.52 -10.73
CA LEU A 139 -17.62 -10.64 -9.91
C LEU A 139 -18.90 -11.28 -9.36
N ASP A 140 -19.12 -12.53 -9.74
CA ASP A 140 -20.29 -13.32 -9.35
C ASP A 140 -20.65 -13.11 -7.87
N LYS A 141 -21.90 -12.73 -7.60
CA LYS A 141 -22.45 -12.48 -6.25
C LYS A 141 -22.29 -13.65 -5.25
N GLU A 142 -21.81 -14.81 -5.70
CA GLU A 142 -21.41 -15.95 -4.87
C GLU A 142 -19.97 -15.85 -4.32
N GLN A 143 -19.07 -15.06 -4.92
CA GLN A 143 -17.66 -14.95 -4.49
C GLN A 143 -17.38 -13.81 -3.49
N GLN A 144 -18.37 -13.01 -3.10
CA GLN A 144 -18.23 -11.97 -2.07
C GLN A 144 -18.47 -12.45 -0.63
N GLN A 145 -18.44 -13.76 -0.39
CA GLN A 145 -18.58 -14.31 0.96
C GLN A 145 -17.19 -14.60 1.53
N MET A 146 -16.93 -14.10 2.73
CA MET A 146 -15.70 -14.41 3.46
C MET A 146 -15.72 -15.91 3.81
N PRO A 147 -14.68 -16.68 3.44
CA PRO A 147 -14.61 -18.10 3.77
C PRO A 147 -14.48 -18.28 5.29
N GLU A 148 -14.66 -19.51 5.76
CA GLU A 148 -14.27 -19.84 7.13
C GLU A 148 -12.75 -19.69 7.32
N PRO A 149 -12.29 -19.28 8.52
CA PRO A 149 -10.87 -19.27 8.83
C PRO A 149 -10.32 -20.70 8.82
N PHE A 150 -9.22 -20.91 8.10
CA PHE A 150 -8.51 -22.20 8.07
C PHE A 150 -7.54 -22.39 9.26
N GLY A 151 -7.46 -21.39 10.16
CA GLY A 151 -6.60 -21.38 11.34
C GLY A 151 -6.87 -20.14 12.19
N ARG A 152 -5.91 -19.77 13.05
CA ARG A 152 -5.96 -18.51 13.81
C ARG A 152 -5.25 -17.41 13.02
N LEU A 153 -6.01 -16.44 12.54
CA LEU A 153 -5.53 -15.39 11.66
C LEU A 153 -5.79 -14.03 12.28
N GLU A 154 -4.74 -13.23 12.43
CA GLU A 154 -4.79 -11.96 13.16
C GLU A 154 -4.37 -10.80 12.28
N TYR A 155 -5.18 -9.74 12.27
CA TYR A 155 -5.03 -8.56 11.43
C TYR A 155 -5.16 -7.29 12.27
N PHE A 156 -4.06 -6.57 12.43
CA PHE A 156 -4.04 -5.31 13.16
C PHE A 156 -3.89 -4.16 12.17
N ASN A 157 -4.86 -3.24 12.19
CA ASN A 157 -4.95 -2.14 11.24
C ASN A 157 -4.98 -0.80 11.97
N GLU A 158 -4.43 0.23 11.32
CA GLU A 158 -4.65 1.61 11.76
C GLU A 158 -6.15 1.93 11.82
N ALA A 159 -6.53 2.73 12.82
CA ALA A 159 -7.90 3.17 13.00
C ALA A 159 -8.40 3.95 11.79
N GLY A 160 -9.53 3.50 11.24
CA GLY A 160 -10.28 4.23 10.22
C GLY A 160 -11.54 4.85 10.82
N ALA A 161 -12.02 5.95 10.25
CA ALA A 161 -13.27 6.56 10.69
C ALA A 161 -14.49 5.66 10.44
N TYR A 162 -14.42 4.79 9.44
CA TYR A 162 -15.45 3.83 9.07
C TYR A 162 -14.83 2.44 8.89
N PRO A 163 -15.59 1.36 9.08
CA PRO A 163 -15.10 0.03 8.71
C PRO A 163 -14.82 -0.04 7.20
N ALA A 164 -14.01 -0.99 6.76
CA ALA A 164 -13.85 -1.37 5.35
C ALA A 164 -14.22 -2.84 5.20
N VAL A 165 -15.30 -3.12 4.47
CA VAL A 165 -15.84 -4.47 4.28
C VAL A 165 -15.15 -5.13 3.10
N SER A 166 -14.69 -6.36 3.25
CA SER A 166 -14.04 -7.15 2.20
C SER A 166 -14.39 -8.63 2.36
N SER A 167 -14.43 -9.39 1.27
CA SER A 167 -14.52 -10.87 1.29
C SER A 167 -13.18 -11.53 1.63
N GLU A 168 -12.06 -10.83 1.43
CA GLU A 168 -10.75 -11.23 1.92
C GLU A 168 -10.54 -10.70 3.35
N ALA A 169 -10.44 -11.61 4.32
CA ALA A 169 -10.28 -11.27 5.74
C ALA A 169 -9.07 -10.36 6.00
N SER A 170 -7.96 -10.54 5.27
CA SER A 170 -6.74 -9.73 5.40
C SER A 170 -6.88 -8.30 4.88
N LYS A 171 -7.87 -8.02 4.02
CA LYS A 171 -8.17 -6.68 3.51
C LYS A 171 -9.30 -6.01 4.28
N ALA A 172 -10.09 -6.78 5.04
CA ALA A 172 -11.16 -6.25 5.87
C ALA A 172 -10.59 -5.41 7.03
N LYS A 173 -11.21 -4.27 7.29
CA LYS A 173 -10.98 -3.42 8.46
C LYS A 173 -12.30 -3.22 9.18
N PRO A 174 -12.81 -4.23 9.90
CA PRO A 174 -14.22 -4.27 10.25
C PRO A 174 -14.60 -3.36 11.42
N ILE A 175 -13.66 -2.60 11.99
CA ILE A 175 -13.88 -1.69 13.10
C ILE A 175 -13.59 -0.27 12.62
N GLY A 176 -14.63 0.56 12.54
CA GLY A 176 -14.49 2.01 12.40
C GLY A 176 -14.62 2.68 13.77
N VAL A 177 -13.79 3.68 14.06
CA VAL A 177 -13.78 4.39 15.35
C VAL A 177 -14.34 5.82 15.27
N GLY A 178 -14.87 6.21 14.12
CA GLY A 178 -15.46 7.52 13.89
C GLY A 178 -14.41 8.61 13.69
N THR A 179 -14.83 9.87 13.83
CA THR A 179 -13.99 11.02 13.46
C THR A 179 -12.66 11.11 14.20
N VAL A 180 -12.51 10.45 15.36
CA VAL A 180 -11.26 10.42 16.14
C VAL A 180 -10.09 9.84 15.34
N ALA A 181 -10.35 8.90 14.42
CA ALA A 181 -9.32 8.35 13.52
C ALA A 181 -8.66 9.43 12.65
N ASP A 182 -9.41 10.49 12.30
CA ASP A 182 -8.96 11.60 11.46
C ASP A 182 -8.66 12.87 12.28
N GLY A 183 -8.36 12.73 13.57
CA GLY A 183 -8.11 13.85 14.49
C GLY A 183 -9.37 14.65 14.88
N GLY A 184 -10.55 14.07 14.68
CA GLY A 184 -11.81 14.60 15.20
C GLY A 184 -11.95 14.42 16.72
N SER A 185 -12.99 15.02 17.29
CA SER A 185 -13.23 15.02 18.74
C SER A 185 -14.33 14.07 19.19
N ARG A 186 -14.76 13.14 18.34
CA ARG A 186 -15.84 12.19 18.63
C ARG A 186 -15.47 10.78 18.22
N VAL A 187 -15.74 9.85 19.13
CA VAL A 187 -15.62 8.42 18.96
C VAL A 187 -16.99 7.84 18.56
N SER A 188 -16.99 7.01 17.53
CA SER A 188 -18.13 6.18 17.15
C SER A 188 -17.61 4.81 16.77
N ILE A 189 -17.99 3.77 17.49
CA ILE A 189 -17.57 2.41 17.15
C ILE A 189 -18.62 1.79 16.24
N GLN A 190 -18.21 1.51 15.00
CA GLN A 190 -19.02 0.87 13.98
C GLN A 190 -18.38 -0.44 13.54
N ILE A 191 -19.14 -1.52 13.57
CA ILE A 191 -18.72 -2.83 13.09
C ILE A 191 -19.28 -3.08 11.70
N GLY A 192 -18.40 -3.34 10.74
CA GLY A 192 -18.72 -3.65 9.35
C GLY A 192 -18.08 -4.97 8.91
N LEU A 193 -18.88 -6.01 8.68
CA LEU A 193 -18.43 -7.29 8.13
C LEU A 193 -19.24 -7.68 6.89
N GLY A 194 -18.57 -8.36 5.96
CA GLY A 194 -19.20 -8.99 4.81
C GLY A 194 -20.02 -10.22 5.22
N LYS A 195 -20.64 -10.88 4.23
CA LYS A 195 -21.28 -12.18 4.45
C LYS A 195 -20.23 -13.25 4.69
N PHE A 196 -20.55 -14.25 5.48
CA PHE A 196 -19.72 -15.45 5.62
C PHE A 196 -20.33 -16.61 4.84
N VAL A 197 -19.46 -17.50 4.33
CA VAL A 197 -19.90 -18.74 3.65
C VAL A 197 -20.69 -19.64 4.60
N ASN A 198 -20.29 -19.68 5.86
CA ASN A 198 -20.92 -20.49 6.90
C ASN A 198 -21.28 -19.63 8.12
N PRO A 199 -22.18 -20.12 9.01
CA PRO A 199 -22.52 -19.40 10.24
C PRO A 199 -21.30 -19.15 11.14
N MET A 200 -21.12 -17.90 11.57
CA MET A 200 -20.03 -17.46 12.43
C MET A 200 -20.52 -16.85 13.73
N ASP A 201 -19.82 -17.13 14.83
CA ASP A 201 -19.98 -16.41 16.09
C ASP A 201 -19.05 -15.19 16.11
N ILE A 202 -19.61 -14.04 16.46
CA ILE A 202 -18.93 -12.74 16.43
C ILE A 202 -18.80 -12.20 17.85
N TYR A 203 -17.58 -11.83 18.23
CA TYR A 203 -17.25 -11.30 19.55
C TYR A 203 -16.62 -9.92 19.39
N VAL A 204 -17.05 -8.97 20.20
CA VAL A 204 -16.47 -7.63 20.26
C VAL A 204 -15.80 -7.46 21.62
N ALA A 205 -14.57 -6.99 21.62
CA ALA A 205 -13.84 -6.69 22.84
C ALA A 205 -13.09 -5.37 22.71
N TYR A 206 -12.73 -4.76 23.84
CA TYR A 206 -11.86 -3.59 23.87
C TYR A 206 -11.03 -3.55 25.16
N SER A 207 -9.90 -2.88 25.11
CA SER A 207 -9.14 -2.48 26.31
C SER A 207 -9.22 -0.96 26.47
N ILE A 208 -9.06 -0.50 27.71
CA ILE A 208 -9.08 0.92 28.05
C ILE A 208 -7.76 1.34 28.69
N PRO A 209 -7.36 2.62 28.59
CA PRO A 209 -6.07 3.09 29.09
C PRO A 209 -5.86 2.88 30.59
N ASP A 210 -6.94 3.00 31.38
CA ASP A 210 -6.87 2.96 32.85
C ASP A 210 -6.75 1.55 33.43
N ASP A 211 -7.04 0.52 32.62
CA ASP A 211 -7.03 -0.87 33.04
C ASP A 211 -6.46 -1.76 31.91
N PRO A 212 -5.16 -1.60 31.56
CA PRO A 212 -4.55 -2.27 30.42
C PRO A 212 -4.43 -3.79 30.61
N ASP A 213 -4.49 -4.27 31.85
CA ASP A 213 -4.43 -5.69 32.20
C ASP A 213 -5.79 -6.38 32.03
N ARG A 214 -6.82 -5.66 31.56
CA ARG A 214 -8.16 -6.20 31.31
C ARG A 214 -8.66 -5.97 29.90
N VAL A 215 -9.45 -6.93 29.45
CA VAL A 215 -10.25 -6.85 28.23
C VAL A 215 -11.72 -6.88 28.61
N TYR A 216 -12.47 -5.98 27.99
CA TYR A 216 -13.89 -5.78 28.16
C TYR A 216 -14.61 -6.43 26.99
N ILE A 217 -15.32 -7.53 27.22
CA ILE A 217 -16.01 -8.29 26.16
C ILE A 217 -17.49 -7.94 26.19
N MET A 218 -18.05 -7.62 25.02
CA MET A 218 -19.45 -7.27 24.83
C MET A 218 -20.30 -8.52 24.59
N ASN A 219 -21.36 -8.66 25.38
CA ASN A 219 -22.36 -9.72 25.27
C ASN A 219 -23.45 -9.38 24.24
N ALA A 220 -24.32 -10.35 23.92
CA ALA A 220 -25.41 -10.18 22.96
C ALA A 220 -26.44 -9.09 23.34
N ASP A 221 -26.60 -8.78 24.63
CA ASP A 221 -27.46 -7.72 25.14
C ASP A 221 -26.77 -6.34 25.23
N HIS A 222 -25.56 -6.23 24.66
CA HIS A 222 -24.66 -5.07 24.76
C HIS A 222 -24.14 -4.76 26.17
N SER A 223 -24.39 -5.62 27.16
CA SER A 223 -23.64 -5.55 28.42
C SER A 223 -22.17 -5.88 28.18
N VAL A 224 -21.30 -5.37 29.04
CA VAL A 224 -19.85 -5.55 28.91
C VAL A 224 -19.32 -6.19 30.18
N THR A 225 -18.56 -7.27 30.03
CA THR A 225 -17.97 -8.00 31.15
C THR A 225 -16.44 -7.89 31.09
N PRO A 226 -15.77 -7.44 32.17
CA PRO A 226 -14.32 -7.36 32.22
C PRO A 226 -13.70 -8.73 32.54
N TYR A 227 -12.63 -9.07 31.84
CA TYR A 227 -11.81 -10.26 32.07
C TYR A 227 -10.34 -9.86 32.18
N ALA A 228 -9.58 -10.57 33.01
CA ALA A 228 -8.13 -10.40 33.02
C ALA A 228 -7.58 -10.84 31.66
N LEU A 229 -6.71 -10.01 31.06
CA LEU A 229 -6.13 -10.29 29.76
C LEU A 229 -5.37 -11.63 29.76
N SER A 230 -4.66 -11.94 30.84
CA SER A 230 -3.99 -13.24 31.03
C SER A 230 -4.94 -14.43 30.93
N ASP A 231 -6.14 -14.32 31.51
CA ASP A 231 -7.12 -15.40 31.54
C ASP A 231 -7.75 -15.62 30.16
N VAL A 232 -8.02 -14.52 29.44
CA VAL A 232 -8.51 -14.57 28.04
C VAL A 232 -7.46 -15.23 27.15
N LEU A 233 -6.20 -14.80 27.23
CA LEU A 233 -5.11 -15.35 26.42
C LEU A 233 -4.86 -16.83 26.75
N GLN A 234 -4.90 -17.21 28.03
CA GLN A 234 -4.77 -18.60 28.45
C GLN A 234 -5.91 -19.46 27.88
N ALA A 235 -7.17 -19.02 28.04
CA ALA A 235 -8.33 -19.74 27.53
C ALA A 235 -8.29 -19.88 25.99
N MET A 236 -7.95 -18.81 25.27
CA MET A 236 -7.81 -18.85 23.82
C MET A 236 -6.69 -19.79 23.36
N SER A 237 -5.61 -19.93 24.15
CA SER A 237 -4.57 -20.93 23.88
C SER A 237 -5.12 -22.36 23.92
N GLU A 238 -6.10 -22.61 24.78
CA GLU A 238 -6.81 -23.87 24.99
C GLU A 238 -8.05 -24.05 24.09
N ASN A 239 -8.27 -23.16 23.12
CA ASN A 239 -9.42 -23.14 22.18
C ASN A 239 -10.79 -22.96 22.86
N HIS A 240 -10.86 -22.20 23.95
CA HIS A 240 -12.13 -21.78 24.55
C HIS A 240 -12.06 -20.32 25.03
N PHE A 241 -13.17 -19.75 25.46
CA PHE A 241 -13.17 -18.49 26.21
C PHE A 241 -13.25 -18.74 27.72
N PRO A 242 -12.93 -17.75 28.56
CA PRO A 242 -13.28 -17.78 29.97
C PRO A 242 -14.78 -18.02 30.17
N ALA A 243 -15.13 -18.62 31.31
CA ALA A 243 -16.54 -18.88 31.64
C ALA A 243 -17.37 -17.58 31.62
N GLY A 244 -18.54 -17.62 31.00
CA GLY A 244 -19.48 -16.50 30.90
C GLY A 244 -19.28 -15.59 29.68
N VAL A 245 -18.27 -15.83 28.84
CA VAL A 245 -18.16 -15.13 27.54
C VAL A 245 -19.18 -15.71 26.56
N GLU A 246 -20.04 -14.85 26.03
CA GLU A 246 -20.99 -15.18 24.98
C GLU A 246 -20.69 -14.38 23.71
N ALA A 247 -21.02 -14.92 22.54
CA ALA A 247 -20.90 -14.18 21.30
C ALA A 247 -21.89 -13.02 21.28
N TRP A 248 -21.44 -11.84 20.84
CA TRP A 248 -22.31 -10.70 20.58
C TRP A 248 -23.36 -11.04 19.51
N LYS A 249 -22.95 -11.80 18.48
CA LYS A 249 -23.88 -12.41 17.52
C LYS A 249 -23.53 -13.87 17.28
N GLN A 250 -24.52 -14.76 17.44
CA GLN A 250 -24.35 -16.19 17.20
C GLN A 250 -24.82 -16.59 15.79
N GLY A 251 -24.08 -17.48 15.13
CA GLY A 251 -24.49 -18.08 13.84
C GLY A 251 -24.74 -17.08 12.70
N SER A 252 -24.02 -15.97 12.68
CA SER A 252 -24.15 -14.90 11.69
C SER A 252 -23.68 -15.35 10.31
N THR A 253 -24.54 -15.20 9.31
CA THR A 253 -24.22 -15.43 7.88
C THR A 253 -24.41 -14.18 7.02
N GLY A 254 -25.21 -13.22 7.52
CA GLY A 254 -25.48 -11.96 6.84
C GLY A 254 -24.35 -10.94 6.98
N MET A 255 -24.48 -9.83 6.23
CA MET A 255 -23.63 -8.66 6.45
C MET A 255 -23.93 -8.06 7.83
N ILE A 256 -22.89 -7.55 8.49
CA ILE A 256 -23.02 -6.81 9.74
C ILE A 256 -22.62 -5.37 9.45
N ASN A 257 -23.48 -4.42 9.81
CA ASN A 257 -23.19 -3.00 9.70
C ASN A 257 -23.91 -2.26 10.84
N GLU A 258 -23.29 -2.26 12.02
CA GLU A 258 -23.92 -1.79 13.26
C GLU A 258 -23.03 -0.79 13.97
N ILE A 259 -23.64 0.28 14.47
CA ILE A 259 -22.96 1.27 15.32
C ILE A 259 -23.26 0.87 16.77
N ILE A 260 -22.25 0.40 17.49
CA ILE A 260 -22.38 -0.06 18.88
C ILE A 260 -22.13 1.07 19.88
N LEU A 261 -21.31 2.07 19.52
CA LEU A 261 -21.14 3.31 20.27
C LEU A 261 -21.24 4.48 19.30
N LYS A 262 -22.03 5.51 19.63
CA LYS A 262 -22.31 6.61 18.71
C LYS A 262 -21.96 7.96 19.32
N ASN A 263 -21.06 8.67 18.65
CA ASN A 263 -20.86 10.10 18.80
C ASN A 263 -20.45 10.54 20.22
N ILE A 264 -19.66 9.72 20.91
CA ILE A 264 -19.15 10.03 22.25
C ILE A 264 -18.03 11.07 22.12
N PRO A 265 -18.15 12.26 22.74
CA PRO A 265 -17.07 13.23 22.75
C PRO A 265 -15.81 12.65 23.41
N VAL A 266 -14.64 12.87 22.82
CA VAL A 266 -13.34 12.43 23.40
C VAL A 266 -13.13 13.02 24.80
N SER A 267 -13.71 14.19 25.08
CA SER A 267 -13.70 14.82 26.41
C SER A 267 -14.52 14.10 27.47
N GLU A 268 -15.39 13.15 27.08
CA GLU A 268 -16.24 12.37 27.99
C GLU A 268 -15.66 10.98 28.31
N ILE A 269 -14.51 10.63 27.73
CA ILE A 269 -13.80 9.38 27.98
C ILE A 269 -12.41 9.66 28.58
N ASN A 270 -11.85 8.66 29.24
CA ASN A 270 -10.52 8.78 29.83
C ASN A 270 -9.48 8.90 28.73
N GLN A 271 -8.45 9.72 28.96
CA GLN A 271 -7.40 9.94 27.98
C GLN A 271 -6.46 8.74 27.89
N GLY A 272 -5.93 8.49 26.70
CA GLY A 272 -4.97 7.43 26.42
C GLY A 272 -5.38 6.56 25.23
N THR A 273 -4.65 5.47 25.02
CA THR A 273 -4.84 4.55 23.90
C THR A 273 -5.92 3.52 24.20
N TYR A 274 -6.94 3.47 23.34
CA TYR A 274 -7.96 2.43 23.35
C TYR A 274 -7.65 1.43 22.25
N ALA A 275 -7.76 0.13 22.55
CA ALA A 275 -7.70 -0.93 21.54
C ALA A 275 -9.06 -1.61 21.42
N TYR A 276 -9.53 -1.81 20.20
CA TYR A 276 -10.75 -2.56 19.88
C TYR A 276 -10.40 -3.82 19.09
N TYR A 277 -11.11 -4.89 19.41
CA TYR A 277 -10.93 -6.20 18.85
C TYR A 277 -12.26 -6.75 18.35
N LEU A 278 -12.23 -7.41 17.20
CA LEU A 278 -13.36 -8.13 16.63
C LEU A 278 -12.90 -9.54 16.28
N LEU A 279 -13.52 -10.56 16.88
CA LEU A 279 -13.22 -11.95 16.59
C LEU A 279 -14.41 -12.58 15.88
N ALA A 280 -14.16 -13.28 14.77
CA ALA A 280 -15.14 -14.10 14.07
C ALA A 280 -14.64 -15.55 14.01
N SER A 281 -15.40 -16.47 14.59
CA SER A 281 -15.10 -17.91 14.58
C SER A 281 -16.28 -18.70 14.02
N PRO A 282 -16.07 -19.92 13.49
CA PRO A 282 -17.19 -20.79 13.10
C PRO A 282 -18.13 -21.02 14.28
N ALA A 283 -19.43 -21.04 14.03
CA ALA A 283 -20.42 -21.14 15.09
C ALA A 283 -20.16 -22.34 16.02
N GLY A 284 -20.00 -22.07 17.32
CA GLY A 284 -19.72 -23.07 18.36
C GLY A 284 -18.27 -23.59 18.42
N ALA A 285 -17.33 -23.01 17.66
CA ALA A 285 -15.92 -23.43 17.63
C ALA A 285 -14.97 -22.22 17.72
N LEU A 286 -13.86 -22.37 18.46
CA LEU A 286 -12.82 -21.35 18.64
C LEU A 286 -11.41 -21.84 18.29
N ASP A 287 -11.30 -23.03 17.72
CA ASP A 287 -10.03 -23.60 17.26
C ASP A 287 -9.44 -22.85 16.06
N ARG A 288 -10.29 -22.11 15.35
CA ARG A 288 -9.95 -21.27 14.20
C ARG A 288 -10.81 -20.00 14.21
N TYR A 289 -10.20 -18.87 13.90
CA TYR A 289 -10.85 -17.57 13.93
C TYR A 289 -10.11 -16.54 13.10
N TYR A 290 -10.83 -15.51 12.68
CA TYR A 290 -10.25 -14.22 12.32
C TYR A 290 -10.30 -13.30 13.54
N LEU A 291 -9.21 -12.60 13.82
CA LEU A 291 -9.15 -11.56 14.84
C LEU A 291 -8.67 -10.27 14.19
N TRP A 292 -9.51 -9.24 14.20
CA TRP A 292 -9.13 -7.90 13.79
C TRP A 292 -8.90 -7.03 15.02
N GLY A 293 -7.85 -6.21 14.98
CA GLY A 293 -7.54 -5.23 16.02
C GLY A 293 -7.33 -3.83 15.43
N THR A 294 -7.71 -2.80 16.18
CA THR A 294 -7.41 -1.40 15.86
C THR A 294 -7.24 -0.58 17.13
N GLU A 295 -6.45 0.48 17.05
CA GLU A 295 -6.13 1.36 18.18
C GLU A 295 -6.34 2.82 17.82
N PHE A 296 -6.79 3.63 18.78
CA PHE A 296 -6.84 5.08 18.66
C PHE A 296 -6.54 5.76 19.99
N ASP A 297 -5.97 6.97 19.92
CA ASP A 297 -5.67 7.79 21.08
C ASP A 297 -6.81 8.78 21.36
N ALA A 298 -7.32 8.75 22.58
CA ALA A 298 -8.31 9.69 23.09
C ALA A 298 -7.65 10.92 23.74
N GLU A 299 -6.60 11.46 23.13
CA GLU A 299 -5.97 12.69 23.63
C GLU A 299 -6.77 13.91 23.16
N GLY A 300 -7.17 14.75 24.12
CA GLY A 300 -8.03 15.89 23.88
C GLY A 300 -7.38 16.94 22.97
N GLY A 301 -7.59 16.83 21.66
CA GLY A 301 -7.57 17.91 20.68
C GLY A 301 -6.51 19.01 20.88
N SER A 302 -5.22 18.66 20.84
CA SER A 302 -4.19 19.60 20.39
C SER A 302 -3.47 18.96 19.22
N GLY A 303 -3.83 19.40 18.02
CA GLY A 303 -3.44 18.75 16.76
C GLY A 303 -1.94 18.52 16.57
N ASN A 304 -1.66 17.51 15.74
CA ASN A 304 -0.38 17.28 15.05
C ASN A 304 0.87 17.43 15.91
N SER A 305 1.03 16.56 16.91
CA SER A 305 2.35 16.04 17.23
C SER A 305 2.53 14.73 16.47
N ALA A 306 3.46 14.73 15.52
CA ALA A 306 3.96 13.50 14.92
C ALA A 306 4.32 12.53 16.05
N MET A 307 3.57 11.41 16.12
CA MET A 307 3.87 10.15 16.80
C MET A 307 5.23 10.15 17.51
N GLN A 308 5.28 10.76 18.69
CA GLN A 308 6.35 10.57 19.64
C GLN A 308 5.77 9.62 20.68
N LEU A 309 5.81 8.32 20.36
CA LEU A 309 5.42 7.27 21.27
C LEU A 309 6.24 7.43 22.56
N THR A 310 5.60 7.84 23.64
CA THR A 310 6.15 7.68 24.98
C THR A 310 5.86 6.23 25.43
N PRO A 311 6.89 5.47 25.85
CA PRO A 311 6.73 4.05 26.12
C PRO A 311 6.30 3.81 27.57
N ALA A 312 5.05 3.43 27.78
CA ALA A 312 4.61 2.82 29.04
C ALA A 312 3.29 2.04 28.88
N ALA A 313 3.30 0.90 28.15
CA ALA A 313 2.41 -0.24 28.45
C ALA A 313 2.72 -1.52 27.66
N GLU A 314 3.31 -1.46 26.46
CA GLU A 314 3.79 -2.67 25.77
C GLU A 314 5.27 -2.58 25.47
N VAL A 315 6.10 -3.11 26.37
CA VAL A 315 7.43 -3.57 25.99
C VAL A 315 7.23 -4.87 25.22
N MET A 316 6.91 -4.75 23.93
CA MET A 316 7.49 -5.67 22.96
C MET A 316 8.99 -5.58 23.19
N ASP A 317 9.56 -6.54 23.91
CA ASP A 317 10.98 -6.53 24.24
C ASP A 317 11.76 -6.62 22.93
N GLY A 318 12.16 -5.46 22.41
CA GLY A 318 12.93 -5.35 21.18
C GLY A 318 14.25 -6.14 21.27
N ILE A 319 14.75 -6.37 22.48
CA ILE A 319 15.88 -7.26 22.75
C ILE A 319 15.48 -8.72 22.53
N ALA A 320 14.33 -9.17 23.04
CA ALA A 320 13.81 -10.52 22.79
C ALA A 320 13.50 -10.75 21.30
N LEU A 321 12.85 -9.79 20.64
CA LEU A 321 12.58 -9.84 19.20
C LEU A 321 13.88 -9.89 18.38
N TYR A 322 14.87 -9.05 18.72
CA TYR A 322 16.18 -9.09 18.10
C TYR A 322 16.88 -10.43 18.35
N ASN A 323 16.84 -10.95 19.56
CA ASN A 323 17.49 -12.21 19.89
C ASN A 323 16.88 -13.39 19.14
N ALA A 324 15.55 -13.44 19.01
CA ALA A 324 14.85 -14.48 18.28
C ALA A 324 15.11 -14.44 16.77
N ASN A 325 15.17 -13.25 16.17
CA ASN A 325 15.12 -13.10 14.71
C ASN A 325 16.46 -12.69 14.07
N CYS A 326 17.32 -11.98 14.80
CA CYS A 326 18.47 -11.28 14.24
C CYS A 326 19.81 -11.82 14.77
N SER A 327 19.84 -12.30 16.02
CA SER A 327 21.10 -12.58 16.72
C SER A 327 21.96 -13.67 16.08
N ILE A 328 21.33 -14.67 15.44
CA ILE A 328 22.00 -15.77 14.76
C ILE A 328 22.99 -15.26 13.70
N CYS A 329 22.65 -14.17 13.01
CA CYS A 329 23.47 -13.61 11.93
C CYS A 329 24.20 -12.32 12.31
N HIS A 330 23.69 -11.55 13.28
CA HIS A 330 24.21 -10.23 13.60
C HIS A 330 24.99 -10.15 14.92
N GLY A 331 25.10 -11.27 15.62
CA GLY A 331 25.66 -11.34 16.97
C GLY A 331 24.59 -11.05 18.02
N GLY A 332 24.86 -11.45 19.27
CA GLY A 332 23.99 -11.14 20.41
C GLY A 332 23.74 -9.64 20.53
N PHE A 333 22.61 -9.25 21.13
CA PHE A 333 22.15 -7.86 21.14
C PHE A 333 23.25 -6.85 21.56
N ASN A 334 23.91 -7.04 22.70
CA ASN A 334 24.96 -6.14 23.21
C ASN A 334 26.25 -6.10 22.36
N SER A 335 26.44 -7.06 21.44
CA SER A 335 27.57 -7.11 20.51
C SER A 335 27.14 -7.03 19.05
N SER A 336 25.91 -6.57 18.81
CA SER A 336 25.34 -6.53 17.47
C SER A 336 26.19 -5.68 16.52
N SER A 337 26.53 -6.25 15.36
CA SER A 337 27.11 -5.50 14.25
C SER A 337 26.14 -4.48 13.62
N LYS A 338 24.90 -4.40 14.13
CA LYS A 338 23.80 -3.56 13.65
C LYS A 338 23.29 -2.59 14.72
N ALA A 339 24.12 -2.23 15.70
CA ALA A 339 23.82 -1.12 16.60
C ALA A 339 23.41 0.15 15.82
N GLN A 340 22.51 0.95 16.39
CA GLN A 340 22.07 2.25 15.85
C GLN A 340 21.33 2.18 14.50
N ARG A 341 20.64 1.08 14.18
CA ARG A 341 19.77 1.00 12.99
C ARG A 341 18.36 1.49 13.30
N ASN A 342 17.82 2.36 12.43
CA ASN A 342 16.46 2.86 12.54
C ASN A 342 15.44 1.96 11.81
N VAL A 343 14.16 2.29 11.93
CA VAL A 343 13.03 1.50 11.39
C VAL A 343 13.15 1.32 9.88
N GLU A 344 13.42 2.40 9.15
CA GLU A 344 13.47 2.40 7.69
C GLU A 344 14.65 1.55 7.18
N GLN A 345 15.80 1.62 7.87
CA GLN A 345 16.96 0.81 7.53
C GLN A 345 16.70 -0.68 7.75
N ILE A 346 15.99 -1.05 8.83
CA ILE A 346 15.65 -2.45 9.10
C ILE A 346 14.59 -2.95 8.11
N GLN A 347 13.52 -2.20 7.87
CA GLN A 347 12.49 -2.53 6.88
C GLN A 347 13.08 -2.71 5.48
N SER A 348 13.93 -1.77 5.06
CA SER A 348 14.60 -1.84 3.77
C SER A 348 15.52 -3.06 3.67
N ALA A 349 16.23 -3.41 4.74
CA ALA A 349 17.08 -4.60 4.76
C ALA A 349 16.25 -5.89 4.65
N ILE A 350 15.12 -6.00 5.36
CA ILE A 350 14.20 -7.15 5.27
C ILE A 350 13.64 -7.30 3.84
N ALA A 351 13.26 -6.18 3.21
CA ALA A 351 12.70 -6.18 1.87
C ALA A 351 13.73 -6.52 0.77
N ASN A 352 14.97 -6.05 0.91
CA ASN A 352 15.94 -6.03 -0.19
C ASN A 352 17.11 -7.01 -0.04
N VAL A 353 17.34 -7.58 1.14
CA VAL A 353 18.43 -8.54 1.37
C VAL A 353 17.87 -9.95 1.30
N GLY A 354 18.26 -10.74 0.29
CA GLY A 354 17.70 -12.06 0.03
C GLY A 354 17.73 -13.03 1.23
N MET A 355 18.76 -12.97 2.08
CA MET A 355 18.85 -13.80 3.29
C MET A 355 17.92 -13.35 4.43
N MET A 356 17.38 -12.12 4.37
CA MET A 356 16.45 -11.56 5.35
C MET A 356 14.98 -11.73 4.94
N LYS A 357 14.71 -12.30 3.76
CA LYS A 357 13.35 -12.46 3.22
C LYS A 357 12.43 -13.29 4.13
N GLY A 358 12.99 -14.21 4.92
CA GLY A 358 12.26 -14.98 5.92
C GLY A 358 11.74 -14.16 7.11
N LEU A 359 12.25 -12.93 7.29
CA LEU A 359 11.81 -11.99 8.33
C LEU A 359 10.68 -11.06 7.87
N GLY A 360 10.13 -11.28 6.66
CA GLY A 360 9.01 -10.49 6.14
C GLY A 360 7.73 -10.53 6.98
N ASN A 361 7.66 -11.46 7.95
CA ASN A 361 6.57 -11.56 8.92
C ASN A 361 6.71 -10.58 10.10
N LEU A 362 7.84 -9.89 10.26
CA LEU A 362 7.99 -8.86 11.29
C LEU A 362 7.14 -7.62 10.92
N ARG A 363 6.21 -7.26 11.79
CA ARG A 363 5.32 -6.09 11.63
C ARG A 363 6.06 -4.77 11.92
N GLY A 364 5.46 -3.65 11.49
CA GLY A 364 6.02 -2.31 11.70
C GLY A 364 6.38 -2.00 13.16
N GLN A 365 5.49 -2.35 14.10
CA GLN A 365 5.71 -2.21 15.54
C GLN A 365 6.87 -3.09 16.06
N GLN A 366 7.00 -4.33 15.58
CA GLN A 366 8.11 -5.20 15.96
C GLN A 366 9.46 -4.67 15.45
N ILE A 367 9.47 -4.13 14.23
CA ILE A 367 10.65 -3.50 13.66
C ILE A 367 11.00 -2.20 14.42
N ALA A 368 9.99 -1.42 14.82
CA ALA A 368 10.15 -0.24 15.66
C ALA A 368 10.73 -0.59 17.05
N ALA A 369 10.25 -1.66 17.68
CA ALA A 369 10.79 -2.15 18.94
C ALA A 369 12.27 -2.57 18.81
N ILE A 370 12.61 -3.34 17.76
CA ILE A 370 14.01 -3.73 17.47
C ILE A 370 14.89 -2.49 17.24
N ALA A 371 14.42 -1.52 16.44
CA ALA A 371 15.15 -0.28 16.17
C ALA A 371 15.39 0.53 17.45
N GLY A 372 14.35 0.69 18.28
CA GLY A 372 14.42 1.37 19.56
C GLY A 372 15.44 0.74 20.49
N SER A 373 15.47 -0.59 20.59
CA SER A 373 16.50 -1.30 21.36
C SER A 373 17.89 -1.13 20.75
N LEU A 374 18.08 -1.31 19.44
CA LEU A 374 19.40 -1.16 18.81
C LEU A 374 20.00 0.25 18.99
N ALA A 375 19.16 1.27 19.16
CA ALA A 375 19.58 2.64 19.46
C ALA A 375 20.17 2.81 20.88
N THR A 376 19.95 1.88 21.81
CA THR A 376 20.53 1.94 23.16
C THR A 376 21.94 1.37 23.25
N ILE A 377 22.42 0.69 22.20
CA ILE A 377 23.78 0.13 22.19
C ILE A 377 24.79 1.26 21.94
N VAL A 378 25.58 1.58 22.97
CA VAL A 378 26.70 2.51 22.88
C VAL A 378 27.87 1.80 22.17
N PRO A 379 28.35 2.28 21.01
CA PRO A 379 29.47 1.64 20.35
C PRO A 379 30.73 1.72 21.22
N PRO A 380 31.60 0.69 21.23
CA PRO A 380 32.85 0.74 21.97
C PRO A 380 33.70 1.92 21.48
N PRO A 381 34.45 2.59 22.38
CA PRO A 381 35.31 3.70 21.99
C PRO A 381 36.27 3.23 20.90
N SER A 382 36.28 3.94 19.78
CA SER A 382 37.18 3.67 18.65
C SER A 382 38.62 3.57 19.17
N PRO A 383 39.41 2.54 18.80
CA PRO A 383 40.78 2.40 19.27
C PRO A 383 41.58 3.64 18.87
N THR A 384 42.21 4.27 19.87
CA THR A 384 43.04 5.45 19.70
C THR A 384 44.18 5.13 18.73
N PRO A 385 44.30 5.82 17.58
CA PRO A 385 45.40 5.61 16.64
C PRO A 385 46.75 5.93 17.28
N PRO A 386 47.84 5.24 16.90
CA PRO A 386 49.17 5.54 17.41
C PRO A 386 49.59 6.96 17.01
N VAL A 387 50.14 7.68 18.00
CA VAL A 387 50.57 9.08 17.97
C VAL A 387 51.44 9.39 16.74
N PRO A 388 51.00 10.28 15.83
CA PRO A 388 51.86 10.94 14.87
C PRO A 388 52.33 12.31 15.37
N THR A 389 53.52 12.66 14.90
CA THR A 389 54.31 13.89 15.01
C THR A 389 53.49 15.20 14.81
N PRO A 390 54.00 16.37 15.27
CA PRO A 390 53.22 17.61 15.49
C PRO A 390 52.47 18.12 14.25
N PRO A 391 51.28 18.73 14.42
CA PRO A 391 50.36 18.98 13.32
C PRO A 391 50.77 20.19 12.48
N VAL A 392 50.80 19.96 11.16
CA VAL A 392 50.52 21.00 10.17
C VAL A 392 49.01 21.28 10.24
N PRO A 393 48.58 22.56 10.27
CA PRO A 393 47.16 22.90 10.41
C PRO A 393 46.34 22.31 9.27
N THR A 394 45.40 21.44 9.62
CA THR A 394 44.42 20.89 8.69
C THR A 394 43.46 22.01 8.26
N PRO A 395 43.32 22.30 6.96
CA PRO A 395 42.38 23.31 6.51
C PRO A 395 40.94 22.87 6.88
N PRO A 396 40.08 23.83 7.28
CA PRO A 396 38.70 23.54 7.65
C PRO A 396 37.95 22.87 6.49
N PRO A 397 36.95 21.99 6.77
CA PRO A 397 36.15 21.33 5.74
C PRO A 397 35.61 22.40 4.80
N THR A 398 36.04 22.33 3.54
CA THR A 398 35.65 23.29 2.52
C THR A 398 34.15 23.12 2.29
N THR A 399 33.36 24.05 2.82
CA THR A 399 31.93 24.11 2.53
C THR A 399 31.77 24.37 1.05
N ILE A 400 31.27 23.38 0.33
CA ILE A 400 30.96 23.52 -1.09
C ILE A 400 29.73 24.44 -1.17
N THR A 401 29.96 25.74 -1.37
CA THR A 401 28.88 26.76 -1.49
C THR A 401 28.31 26.86 -2.90
N THR A 402 28.86 26.10 -3.86
CA THR A 402 28.37 26.13 -5.23
C THR A 402 26.99 25.47 -5.34
N THR A 403 26.07 26.17 -5.99
CA THR A 403 24.74 25.66 -6.39
C THR A 403 24.75 25.18 -7.85
N ASN A 404 25.93 25.12 -8.49
CA ASN A 404 26.04 24.63 -9.85
C ASN A 404 26.00 23.09 -9.87
N GLY A 405 24.88 22.53 -10.33
CA GLY A 405 24.62 21.09 -10.36
C GLY A 405 25.64 20.25 -11.14
N ARG A 406 26.23 20.81 -12.21
CA ARG A 406 27.26 20.11 -12.99
C ARG A 406 28.53 19.92 -12.16
N ILE A 407 28.99 20.99 -11.50
CA ILE A 407 30.18 20.95 -10.63
C ILE A 407 29.95 20.00 -9.46
N LEU A 408 28.76 20.06 -8.83
CA LEU A 408 28.40 19.16 -7.74
C LEU A 408 28.43 17.69 -8.18
N TYR A 409 27.84 17.37 -9.34
CA TYR A 409 27.85 16.01 -9.89
C TYR A 409 29.27 15.55 -10.24
N GLU A 410 30.07 16.38 -10.92
CA GLU A 410 31.45 16.06 -11.29
C GLU A 410 32.35 15.86 -10.06
N THR A 411 32.09 16.57 -8.97
CA THR A 411 32.88 16.48 -7.74
C THR A 411 32.50 15.25 -6.90
N LEU A 412 31.20 14.96 -6.78
CA LEU A 412 30.70 14.02 -5.77
C LEU A 412 30.18 12.71 -6.35
N CYS A 413 29.75 12.70 -7.61
CA CYS A 413 29.00 11.58 -8.19
C CYS A 413 29.78 10.85 -9.28
N VAL A 414 30.67 11.55 -10.00
CA VAL A 414 31.35 11.01 -11.20
C VAL A 414 32.16 9.75 -10.92
N GLY A 415 32.78 9.65 -9.75
CA GLY A 415 33.61 8.51 -9.36
C GLY A 415 32.84 7.18 -9.32
N CYS A 416 31.53 7.23 -9.07
CA CYS A 416 30.68 6.04 -8.98
C CYS A 416 29.66 5.92 -10.13
N HIS A 417 29.19 7.05 -10.68
CA HIS A 417 28.11 7.08 -11.69
C HIS A 417 28.59 7.42 -13.10
N GLY A 418 29.89 7.66 -13.27
CA GLY A 418 30.49 8.03 -14.54
C GLY A 418 30.21 9.49 -14.94
N PRO A 419 30.83 9.97 -16.04
CA PRO A 419 30.71 11.34 -16.53
C PRO A 419 29.25 11.77 -16.72
N LEU A 420 28.91 13.02 -16.41
CA LEU A 420 27.53 13.54 -16.46
C LEU A 420 26.86 13.24 -17.81
N ALA A 421 27.55 13.49 -18.92
CA ALA A 421 27.05 13.27 -20.28
C ALA A 421 26.71 11.80 -20.62
N LYS A 422 27.22 10.83 -19.86
CA LYS A 422 26.98 9.39 -20.03
C LYS A 422 26.47 8.72 -18.75
N SER A 423 25.97 9.52 -17.81
CA SER A 423 25.57 9.02 -16.51
C SER A 423 24.43 8.01 -16.66
N ALA A 424 24.57 6.85 -16.03
CA ALA A 424 23.47 5.89 -15.90
C ALA A 424 22.31 6.43 -15.04
N LYS A 425 22.46 7.63 -14.47
CA LYS A 425 21.45 8.32 -13.65
C LYS A 425 20.85 9.55 -14.36
N ALA A 426 21.04 9.69 -15.67
CA ALA A 426 20.37 10.72 -16.47
C ALA A 426 18.84 10.71 -16.20
N GLY A 427 18.25 11.89 -16.04
CA GLY A 427 16.82 12.04 -15.71
C GLY A 427 16.41 11.72 -14.26
N ALA A 428 17.35 11.46 -13.33
CA ALA A 428 16.99 11.27 -11.93
C ALA A 428 16.43 12.55 -11.29
N THR A 429 15.25 12.45 -10.66
CA THR A 429 14.61 13.56 -9.96
C THR A 429 15.27 13.84 -8.61
N ALA A 430 15.09 15.05 -8.08
CA ALA A 430 15.60 15.44 -6.77
C ALA A 430 15.09 14.53 -5.65
N ALA A 431 13.79 14.15 -5.68
CA ALA A 431 13.22 13.22 -4.73
C ALA A 431 13.90 11.84 -4.78
N ARG A 432 14.17 11.32 -5.98
CA ARG A 432 14.87 10.04 -6.14
C ARG A 432 16.31 10.11 -5.62
N ILE A 433 17.02 11.21 -5.87
CA ILE A 433 18.38 11.43 -5.37
C ILE A 433 18.36 11.54 -3.85
N GLN A 434 17.45 12.33 -3.28
CA GLN A 434 17.33 12.49 -1.82
C GLN A 434 16.99 11.16 -1.14
N ASN A 435 16.06 10.38 -1.70
CA ASN A 435 15.72 9.06 -1.17
C ASN A 435 16.91 8.11 -1.22
N ALA A 436 17.72 8.15 -2.28
CA ALA A 436 18.94 7.33 -2.38
C ALA A 436 20.00 7.73 -1.34
N ILE A 437 20.18 9.03 -1.09
CA ILE A 437 21.08 9.53 -0.03
C ILE A 437 20.56 9.08 1.36
N ASN A 438 19.28 9.32 1.65
CA ASN A 438 18.66 8.99 2.93
C ASN A 438 18.69 7.47 3.22
N SER A 439 18.49 6.65 2.19
CA SER A 439 18.53 5.19 2.29
C SER A 439 19.95 4.61 2.21
N ASN A 440 20.98 5.45 2.04
CA ASN A 440 22.35 5.03 1.76
C ASN A 440 22.42 4.00 0.59
N ALA A 441 21.55 4.17 -0.41
CA ALA A 441 21.45 3.24 -1.54
C ALA A 441 22.78 3.20 -2.29
N GLY A 442 23.39 2.01 -2.39
CA GLY A 442 24.67 1.84 -3.06
C GLY A 442 25.84 2.62 -2.44
N GLY A 443 25.76 3.00 -1.16
CA GLY A 443 26.82 3.74 -0.47
C GLY A 443 26.71 5.27 -0.57
N MET A 444 25.56 5.81 -1.00
CA MET A 444 25.35 7.27 -1.15
C MET A 444 25.27 8.06 0.17
N GLY A 445 25.22 7.39 1.32
CA GLY A 445 25.14 8.00 2.66
C GLY A 445 26.50 8.40 3.25
N MET A 446 27.55 8.53 2.43
CA MET A 446 28.84 9.06 2.88
C MET A 446 28.70 10.52 3.31
N ALA A 447 29.47 10.94 4.32
CA ALA A 447 29.39 12.27 4.93
C ALA A 447 29.49 13.44 3.93
N SER A 448 30.22 13.26 2.82
CA SER A 448 30.36 14.25 1.75
C SER A 448 29.13 14.41 0.85
N ILE A 449 28.23 13.42 0.84
CA ILE A 449 27.01 13.38 0.02
C ILE A 449 25.77 13.60 0.89
N SER A 450 25.75 13.06 2.11
CA SER A 450 24.65 13.27 3.08
C SER A 450 24.53 14.71 3.57
N GLY A 451 25.60 15.51 3.43
CA GLY A 451 25.61 16.94 3.74
C GLY A 451 25.05 17.86 2.65
N LEU A 452 24.57 17.31 1.52
CA LEU A 452 23.97 18.14 0.46
C LEU A 452 22.64 18.75 0.90
N THR A 453 22.50 20.05 0.72
CA THR A 453 21.24 20.76 0.94
C THR A 453 20.22 20.43 -0.15
N ALA A 454 18.93 20.64 0.13
CA ALA A 454 17.86 20.46 -0.87
C ALA A 454 18.10 21.27 -2.16
N VAL A 455 18.68 22.48 -2.05
CA VAL A 455 19.05 23.32 -3.19
C VAL A 455 20.14 22.65 -4.05
N GLN A 456 21.14 22.05 -3.43
CA GLN A 456 22.22 21.34 -4.14
C GLN A 456 21.72 20.03 -4.78
N VAL A 457 20.84 19.29 -4.10
CA VAL A 457 20.21 18.09 -4.66
C VAL A 457 19.34 18.44 -5.87
N ASN A 458 18.54 19.50 -5.79
CA ASN A 458 17.79 20.04 -6.93
C ASN A 458 18.70 20.46 -8.09
N ALA A 459 19.82 21.12 -7.79
CA ALA A 459 20.78 21.51 -8.82
C ALA A 459 21.37 20.31 -9.56
N ILE A 460 21.74 19.23 -8.84
CA ILE A 460 22.23 17.98 -9.44
C ILE A 460 21.12 17.33 -10.30
N ALA A 461 19.87 17.31 -9.82
CA ALA A 461 18.74 16.78 -10.58
C ALA A 461 18.53 17.56 -11.90
N ASN A 462 18.60 18.88 -11.87
CA ASN A 462 18.49 19.73 -13.06
C ASN A 462 19.65 19.46 -14.05
N ALA A 463 20.87 19.25 -13.55
CA ALA A 463 22.01 18.91 -14.39
C ALA A 463 21.85 17.53 -15.07
N LEU A 464 21.24 16.56 -14.38
CA LEU A 464 20.94 15.23 -14.92
C LEU A 464 19.74 15.23 -15.88
N ALA A 465 18.78 16.13 -15.69
CA ALA A 465 17.65 16.31 -16.61
C ALA A 465 18.06 16.97 -17.93
N ALA A 466 19.10 17.80 -17.92
CA ALA A 466 19.66 18.44 -19.12
C ALA A 466 20.43 17.47 -20.04
N VAL A 467 20.65 16.22 -19.61
CA VAL A 467 21.22 15.17 -20.45
C VAL A 467 20.07 14.46 -21.15
N THR A 468 19.88 14.71 -22.45
CA THR A 468 18.93 13.95 -23.27
C THR A 468 19.29 12.46 -23.19
N PRO A 469 18.41 11.59 -22.66
CA PRO A 469 18.70 10.17 -22.55
C PRO A 469 18.96 9.60 -23.95
N PRO A 470 19.98 8.73 -24.14
CA PRO A 470 19.93 7.79 -25.24
C PRO A 470 18.59 7.03 -25.14
N PRO A 471 17.86 6.82 -26.25
CA PRO A 471 16.58 6.13 -26.21
C PRO A 471 16.71 4.84 -25.38
N PRO A 472 15.81 4.61 -24.40
CA PRO A 472 15.87 3.41 -23.57
C PRO A 472 15.91 2.19 -24.49
N PRO A 473 16.85 1.24 -24.32
CA PRO A 473 16.69 -0.05 -24.96
C PRO A 473 15.43 -0.67 -24.37
N ALA A 474 14.37 -0.72 -25.17
CA ALA A 474 13.22 -1.55 -24.89
C ALA A 474 13.71 -3.00 -24.95
N THR A 475 14.13 -3.59 -23.84
CA THR A 475 14.41 -5.03 -23.81
C THR A 475 13.10 -5.79 -23.64
N ASN A 476 12.19 -5.61 -24.62
CA ASN A 476 11.19 -6.59 -25.02
C ASN A 476 11.85 -7.69 -25.88
N ASP A 477 13.14 -7.95 -25.69
CA ASP A 477 13.83 -9.06 -26.33
C ASP A 477 13.41 -10.35 -25.62
N GLY A 478 12.46 -11.06 -26.23
CA GLY A 478 11.92 -12.31 -25.71
C GLY A 478 13.00 -13.37 -25.45
N ALA A 479 14.11 -13.35 -26.20
CA ALA A 479 15.19 -14.32 -26.02
C ALA A 479 15.95 -14.08 -24.71
N THR A 480 16.31 -12.82 -24.42
CA THR A 480 16.92 -12.44 -23.14
C THR A 480 15.96 -12.66 -21.97
N LEU A 481 14.68 -12.32 -22.12
CA LEU A 481 13.66 -12.54 -21.09
C LEU A 481 13.49 -14.04 -20.77
N TYR A 482 13.46 -14.89 -21.80
CA TYR A 482 13.41 -16.34 -21.64
C TYR A 482 14.68 -16.89 -20.97
N ALA A 483 15.86 -16.42 -21.37
CA ALA A 483 17.14 -16.85 -20.77
C ALA A 483 17.21 -16.55 -19.27
N ASN A 484 16.75 -15.37 -18.85
CA ASN A 484 16.80 -14.94 -17.45
C ASN A 484 15.70 -15.56 -16.58
N SER A 485 14.52 -15.80 -17.16
CA SER A 485 13.31 -16.12 -16.38
C SER A 485 12.84 -17.57 -16.51
N CYS A 486 13.23 -18.27 -17.59
CA CYS A 486 12.64 -19.57 -17.95
C CYS A 486 13.69 -20.66 -18.18
N GLN A 487 14.88 -20.32 -18.69
CA GLN A 487 15.86 -21.30 -19.18
C GLN A 487 16.39 -22.24 -18.09
N SER A 488 16.51 -21.78 -16.84
CA SER A 488 17.01 -22.61 -15.73
C SER A 488 16.15 -23.84 -15.47
N CYS A 489 14.84 -23.77 -15.73
CA CYS A 489 13.90 -24.86 -15.50
C CYS A 489 13.38 -25.51 -16.80
N HIS A 490 13.34 -24.78 -17.91
CA HIS A 490 12.76 -25.26 -19.18
C HIS A 490 13.80 -25.58 -20.26
N GLY A 491 15.07 -25.41 -19.95
CA GLY A 491 16.20 -25.63 -20.87
C GLY A 491 16.39 -24.48 -21.86
N PRO A 492 17.48 -24.50 -22.64
CA PRO A 492 17.80 -23.48 -23.65
C PRO A 492 16.65 -23.26 -24.63
N LEU A 493 16.46 -22.03 -25.11
CA LEU A 493 15.36 -21.66 -26.01
C LEU A 493 15.28 -22.58 -27.24
N ALA A 494 16.43 -22.94 -27.81
CA ALA A 494 16.53 -23.82 -28.97
C ALA A 494 15.99 -25.24 -28.73
N THR A 495 16.03 -25.74 -27.49
CA THR A 495 15.63 -27.11 -27.11
C THR A 495 14.50 -27.13 -26.08
N SER A 496 13.89 -25.98 -25.82
CA SER A 496 12.86 -25.82 -24.78
C SER A 496 11.69 -26.79 -24.97
N THR A 497 11.26 -27.42 -23.89
CA THR A 497 10.04 -28.24 -23.85
C THR A 497 8.76 -27.39 -23.93
N LYS A 498 8.88 -26.06 -23.93
CA LYS A 498 7.77 -25.10 -23.94
C LYS A 498 7.60 -24.37 -25.26
N LYS A 499 8.23 -24.85 -26.35
CA LYS A 499 8.00 -24.32 -27.71
C LYS A 499 6.51 -24.34 -28.07
N GLY A 500 6.07 -23.33 -28.80
CA GLY A 500 4.69 -23.16 -29.27
C GLY A 500 3.69 -22.71 -28.20
N ARG A 501 4.12 -22.40 -26.97
CA ARG A 501 3.22 -21.85 -25.94
C ARG A 501 2.85 -20.40 -26.25
N THR A 502 1.55 -20.10 -26.18
CA THR A 502 1.01 -18.76 -26.37
C THR A 502 1.19 -17.89 -25.11
N ALA A 503 1.10 -16.57 -25.25
CA ALA A 503 1.18 -15.64 -24.13
C ALA A 503 0.12 -15.96 -23.03
N ALA A 504 -1.12 -16.27 -23.44
CA ALA A 504 -2.18 -16.65 -22.51
C ALA A 504 -1.86 -17.93 -21.73
N GLN A 505 -1.29 -18.95 -22.38
CA GLN A 505 -0.88 -20.18 -21.71
C GLN A 505 0.30 -19.97 -20.75
N ILE A 506 1.24 -19.09 -21.12
CA ILE A 506 2.36 -18.73 -20.25
C ILE A 506 1.84 -17.99 -19.02
N GLN A 507 0.95 -17.00 -19.20
CA GLN A 507 0.34 -16.27 -18.08
C GLN A 507 -0.48 -17.17 -17.16
N ALA A 508 -1.31 -18.04 -17.73
CA ALA A 508 -2.09 -19.01 -16.95
C ALA A 508 -1.17 -19.94 -16.14
N SER A 509 -0.01 -20.33 -16.69
CA SER A 509 0.97 -21.17 -15.97
C SER A 509 1.64 -20.40 -14.83
N ILE A 510 2.01 -19.12 -15.04
CA ILE A 510 2.56 -18.25 -13.98
C ILE A 510 1.57 -18.13 -12.82
N ASN A 511 0.28 -18.04 -13.12
CA ASN A 511 -0.76 -17.84 -12.10
C ASN A 511 -1.13 -19.14 -11.35
N SER A 512 -0.94 -20.32 -11.96
CA SER A 512 -1.46 -21.60 -11.43
C SER A 512 -0.39 -22.57 -10.95
N VAL A 513 0.87 -22.43 -11.40
CA VAL A 513 1.96 -23.34 -11.02
C VAL A 513 2.78 -22.67 -9.93
N GLY A 514 2.68 -23.15 -8.69
CA GLY A 514 3.34 -22.52 -7.52
C GLY A 514 4.85 -22.31 -7.66
N ALA A 515 5.55 -23.17 -8.42
CA ALA A 515 6.98 -23.01 -8.72
C ALA A 515 7.29 -21.78 -9.60
N MET A 516 6.29 -21.16 -10.25
CA MET A 516 6.40 -20.00 -11.13
C MET A 516 6.01 -18.67 -10.45
N ASN A 517 5.62 -18.68 -9.16
CA ASN A 517 5.15 -17.48 -8.45
C ASN A 517 6.16 -16.32 -8.45
N SER A 518 7.47 -16.60 -8.53
CA SER A 518 8.50 -15.56 -8.63
C SER A 518 8.46 -14.74 -9.93
N LEU A 519 7.71 -15.21 -10.93
CA LEU A 519 7.55 -14.58 -12.25
C LEU A 519 6.29 -13.72 -12.38
N MET A 520 5.50 -13.56 -11.30
CA MET A 520 4.27 -12.74 -11.32
C MET A 520 4.52 -11.25 -11.63
N ASN A 521 5.78 -10.79 -11.58
CA ASN A 521 6.17 -9.43 -11.93
C ASN A 521 6.41 -9.22 -13.44
N LEU A 522 6.31 -10.25 -14.28
CA LEU A 522 6.40 -10.10 -15.73
C LEU A 522 5.15 -9.39 -16.27
N THR A 523 5.35 -8.28 -16.98
CA THR A 523 4.26 -7.56 -17.64
C THR A 523 3.71 -8.35 -18.83
N ALA A 524 2.48 -8.04 -19.25
CA ALA A 524 1.85 -8.66 -20.42
C ALA A 524 2.71 -8.52 -21.70
N ALA A 525 3.41 -7.39 -21.87
CA ALA A 525 4.33 -7.16 -22.98
C ALA A 525 5.54 -8.10 -22.95
N GLN A 526 6.12 -8.33 -21.76
CA GLN A 526 7.24 -9.27 -21.58
C GLN A 526 6.80 -10.71 -21.80
N VAL A 527 5.62 -11.09 -21.31
CA VAL A 527 5.03 -12.42 -21.54
C VAL A 527 4.76 -12.65 -23.03
N SER A 528 4.26 -11.63 -23.74
CA SER A 528 4.06 -11.69 -25.19
C SER A 528 5.38 -11.81 -25.97
N ALA A 529 6.44 -11.13 -25.53
CA ALA A 529 7.76 -11.24 -26.15
C ALA A 529 8.35 -12.65 -26.01
N ILE A 530 8.22 -13.26 -24.82
CA ILE A 530 8.64 -14.65 -24.57
C ILE A 530 7.85 -15.62 -25.45
N ALA A 531 6.53 -15.43 -25.56
CA ALA A 531 5.68 -16.24 -26.44
C ALA A 531 6.13 -16.13 -27.91
N GLY A 532 6.48 -14.93 -28.36
CA GLY A 532 6.96 -14.68 -29.72
C GLY A 532 8.20 -15.50 -30.08
N VAL A 533 9.19 -15.56 -29.17
CA VAL A 533 10.41 -16.35 -29.43
C VAL A 533 10.18 -17.87 -29.31
N LEU A 534 9.25 -18.30 -28.45
CA LEU A 534 8.85 -19.72 -28.34
C LEU A 534 8.03 -20.22 -29.54
N ALA A 535 7.35 -19.31 -30.25
CA ALA A 535 6.57 -19.61 -31.45
C ALA A 535 7.44 -19.84 -32.69
N THR A 536 8.72 -19.47 -32.67
CA THR A 536 9.62 -19.71 -33.79
C THR A 536 9.94 -21.21 -33.92
N THR A 537 9.19 -21.89 -34.78
CA THR A 537 9.56 -23.23 -35.24
C THR A 537 10.67 -23.07 -36.27
N THR A 538 11.87 -23.58 -35.98
CA THR A 538 12.90 -23.75 -37.00
C THR A 538 12.28 -24.49 -38.19
N PRO A 539 12.45 -24.00 -39.44
CA PRO A 539 12.03 -24.75 -40.63
C PRO A 539 12.62 -26.16 -40.60
N PRO A 540 11.90 -27.18 -41.11
CA PRO A 540 12.43 -28.53 -41.17
C PRO A 540 13.80 -28.52 -41.88
N PRO A 541 14.77 -29.34 -41.44
CA PRO A 541 16.06 -29.41 -42.08
C PRO A 541 15.85 -29.67 -43.58
N PRO A 542 16.54 -28.94 -44.49
CA PRO A 542 16.46 -29.27 -45.91
C PRO A 542 16.86 -30.74 -46.10
N PRO A 543 16.21 -31.46 -47.05
CA PRO A 543 16.57 -32.84 -47.36
C PRO A 543 18.09 -32.97 -47.54
N PRO A 544 18.71 -34.09 -47.12
CA PRO A 544 20.14 -34.26 -47.25
C PRO A 544 20.52 -33.99 -48.70
N VAL A 545 21.28 -32.92 -48.94
CA VAL A 545 21.96 -32.74 -50.22
C VAL A 545 22.90 -33.93 -50.30
N VAL A 546 22.63 -34.84 -51.23
CA VAL A 546 23.57 -35.88 -51.61
C VAL A 546 24.74 -35.14 -52.23
N THR A 547 25.74 -34.80 -51.41
CA THR A 547 27.01 -34.31 -51.91
C THR A 547 27.62 -35.49 -52.64
N ASP A 548 27.57 -35.47 -53.97
CA ASP A 548 28.19 -36.54 -54.73
C ASP A 548 29.67 -36.62 -54.37
N GLY A 549 30.22 -37.84 -54.37
CA GLY A 549 31.62 -38.06 -54.00
C GLY A 549 32.59 -37.27 -54.88
N ALA A 550 32.16 -36.84 -56.07
CA ALA A 550 32.96 -36.02 -56.97
C ALA A 550 33.16 -34.60 -56.44
N THR A 551 32.14 -33.99 -55.86
CA THR A 551 32.21 -32.66 -55.25
C THR A 551 33.08 -32.69 -53.99
N LEU A 552 32.90 -33.69 -53.13
CA LEU A 552 33.73 -33.88 -51.93
C LEU A 552 35.22 -34.11 -52.27
N TYR A 553 35.50 -34.93 -53.29
CA TYR A 553 36.88 -35.16 -53.74
C TYR A 553 37.50 -33.88 -54.31
N THR A 554 36.75 -33.10 -55.08
CA THR A 554 37.23 -31.84 -55.67
C THR A 554 37.53 -30.80 -54.60
N SER A 555 36.70 -30.69 -53.55
CA SER A 555 36.94 -29.71 -52.49
C SER A 555 38.07 -30.10 -51.53
N ASN A 556 38.26 -31.39 -51.25
CA ASN A 556 39.11 -31.82 -50.15
C ASN A 556 40.36 -32.63 -50.56
N CYS A 557 40.39 -33.16 -51.78
CA CYS A 557 41.41 -34.15 -52.16
C CYS A 557 42.22 -33.74 -53.40
N SER A 558 41.63 -32.97 -54.34
CA SER A 558 42.27 -32.68 -55.63
C SER A 558 43.53 -31.81 -55.51
N GLY A 559 43.65 -31.00 -54.46
CA GLY A 559 44.85 -30.20 -54.18
C GLY A 559 46.11 -31.05 -54.01
N CYS A 560 45.97 -32.29 -53.50
CA CYS A 560 47.09 -33.20 -53.30
C CYS A 560 47.11 -34.38 -54.28
N HIS A 561 45.95 -34.81 -54.78
CA HIS A 561 45.83 -36.03 -55.59
C HIS A 561 45.47 -35.77 -57.06
N GLY A 562 45.41 -34.50 -57.48
CA GLY A 562 45.01 -34.10 -58.82
C GLY A 562 43.52 -34.33 -59.10
N PRO A 563 43.02 -33.93 -60.29
CA PRO A 563 41.63 -34.08 -60.68
C PRO A 563 41.13 -35.52 -60.53
N LEU A 564 39.87 -35.73 -60.12
CA LEU A 564 39.30 -37.06 -59.87
C LEU A 564 39.44 -38.01 -61.07
N ALA A 565 39.32 -37.48 -62.29
CA ALA A 565 39.46 -38.24 -63.53
C ALA A 565 40.88 -38.82 -63.73
N THR A 566 41.91 -38.19 -63.17
CA THR A 566 43.32 -38.55 -63.36
C THR A 566 44.02 -38.93 -62.06
N SER A 567 43.26 -39.05 -60.97
CA SER A 567 43.80 -39.35 -59.65
C SER A 567 44.47 -40.71 -59.58
N SER A 568 45.65 -40.78 -58.97
CA SER A 568 46.32 -42.05 -58.63
C SER A 568 45.60 -42.87 -57.55
N LYS A 569 44.52 -42.33 -56.98
CA LYS A 569 43.66 -42.98 -55.97
C LYS A 569 42.33 -43.49 -56.54
N ARG A 570 42.11 -43.39 -57.85
CA ARG A 570 40.89 -43.87 -58.51
C ARG A 570 40.70 -45.37 -58.26
N GLY A 571 39.49 -45.77 -57.84
CA GLY A 571 39.11 -47.19 -57.61
C GLY A 571 39.50 -47.76 -56.24
N ARG A 572 40.00 -46.95 -55.30
CA ARG A 572 40.20 -47.37 -53.91
C ARG A 572 38.85 -47.37 -53.17
N THR A 573 38.49 -48.48 -52.53
CA THR A 573 37.39 -48.52 -51.55
C THR A 573 37.93 -48.13 -50.17
N ALA A 574 37.03 -47.71 -49.27
CA ALA A 574 37.36 -47.36 -47.88
C ALA A 574 38.07 -48.50 -47.14
#